data_AF-H2Z4D2-F1
#
_entry.id   AF-H2Z4D2-F1
#
_cell.length_a   1.000
_cell.length_b   1.000
_cell.length_c   1.000
_cell.angle_alpha   90.00
_cell.angle_beta   90.00
_cell.angle_gamma   90.00
#
_symmetry.space_group_name_H-M   'P 1'
#
loop_
_entity.id
_entity.type
_entity.pdbx_description
1 polymer ?
#
loop_
_entity_poly.entity_id
_entity_poly.type
_entity_poly.pdbx_seq_one_letter_code
_entity_poly.pdbx_strand_id
1 'polypeptide(L)'
;MLTEQSDQRAVLESEYGSLAETKQALEDRLAEMDANEQSRADEIARVQSQNNQLKLQVSKLTEQCNHEHEEFSKYKEANKSDNEAHLQQTKEKDEAALALQNRLDELSEKLKKSQSENEKLDKKNNLDLEAATTKIETDLKKSLLGSFPAVTAEGKNFETWLASFLKQASQSVVVTEIVENEGKVKELEEKLSELKGNSQNADKYKSQVGALEHSLAAALTRNKEIEGDLTKKEGEINDWKAEVEKYKEIVKTTEGILDQLQSSVEKEEMEKEEQSLERENEKKKEAAEVKKQLADSNKKLKEMREMLESAQRERDELKTKVAETQSQLNTSVQKCEELETSLACENGKAVDAPELCDVASGTDSRDTSSPIPVLHKDVEINRADLAEDDHGFLIIEPE
;
A
#
# COMPACT_ATOMS: atom_id res chain seq x y z
N MET A 1 31.18 43.66 -75.00
CA MET A 1 32.30 43.42 -74.07
C MET A 1 32.04 43.99 -72.67
N LEU A 2 31.93 45.31 -72.46
CA LEU A 2 31.74 45.86 -71.09
C LEU A 2 30.39 45.50 -70.44
N THR A 3 29.29 45.51 -71.20
CA THR A 3 27.96 45.10 -70.72
C THR A 3 27.88 43.61 -70.39
N GLU A 4 28.44 42.78 -71.26
CA GLU A 4 28.49 41.32 -71.09
C GLU A 4 29.33 40.90 -69.87
N GLN A 5 30.41 41.63 -69.57
CA GLN A 5 31.18 41.47 -68.32
C GLN A 5 30.39 41.90 -67.08
N SER A 6 29.57 42.95 -67.18
CA SER A 6 28.73 43.42 -66.08
C SER A 6 27.64 42.40 -65.75
N ASP A 7 27.00 41.82 -66.77
CA ASP A 7 25.95 40.82 -66.60
C ASP A 7 26.51 39.51 -66.02
N GLN A 8 27.67 39.06 -66.51
CA GLN A 8 28.37 37.90 -65.93
C GLN A 8 28.77 38.13 -64.48
N ARG A 9 29.21 39.34 -64.13
CA ARG A 9 29.54 39.70 -62.75
C ARG A 9 28.31 39.71 -61.84
N ALA A 10 27.18 40.23 -62.31
CA ALA A 10 25.92 40.23 -61.56
C ALA A 10 25.39 38.80 -61.31
N VAL A 11 25.51 37.92 -62.32
CA VAL A 11 25.16 36.49 -62.17
C VAL A 11 26.06 35.82 -61.14
N LEU A 12 27.38 36.04 -61.21
CA LEU A 12 28.31 35.51 -60.22
C LEU A 12 28.04 36.04 -58.82
N GLU A 13 27.79 37.34 -58.64
CA GLU A 13 27.45 37.92 -57.33
C GLU A 13 26.16 37.32 -56.76
N SER A 14 25.14 37.07 -57.60
CA SER A 14 23.92 36.36 -57.19
C SER A 14 24.19 34.89 -56.81
N GLU A 15 25.00 34.18 -57.59
CA GLU A 15 25.37 32.79 -57.30
C GLU A 15 26.19 32.70 -56.00
N TYR A 16 27.16 33.59 -55.79
CA TYR A 16 27.93 33.69 -54.56
C TYR A 16 27.05 34.04 -53.35
N GLY A 17 26.07 34.93 -53.51
CA GLY A 17 25.08 35.23 -52.47
C GLY A 17 24.25 34.00 -52.08
N SER A 18 23.71 33.28 -53.06
CA SER A 18 22.97 32.04 -52.81
C SER A 18 23.84 30.93 -52.18
N LEU A 19 25.12 30.87 -52.55
CA LEU A 19 26.08 29.93 -51.98
C LEU A 19 26.42 30.29 -50.53
N ALA A 20 26.53 31.59 -50.21
CA ALA A 20 26.73 32.05 -48.84
C ALA A 20 25.52 31.75 -47.95
N GLU A 21 24.30 31.98 -48.44
CA GLU A 21 23.06 31.64 -47.73
C GLU A 21 22.93 30.13 -47.48
N THR A 22 23.19 29.30 -48.50
CA THR A 22 23.16 27.84 -48.35
C THR A 22 24.25 27.33 -47.41
N LYS A 23 25.45 27.93 -47.44
CA LYS A 23 26.50 27.63 -46.48
C LYS A 23 26.07 27.96 -45.06
N GLN A 24 25.50 29.15 -44.83
CA GLN A 24 25.01 29.55 -43.50
C GLN A 24 23.91 28.61 -43.00
N ALA A 25 22.95 28.26 -43.86
CA ALA A 25 21.88 27.33 -43.50
C ALA A 25 22.40 25.92 -43.15
N LEU A 26 23.49 25.47 -43.77
CA LEU A 26 24.15 24.21 -43.42
C LEU A 26 24.90 24.31 -42.09
N GLU A 27 25.58 25.44 -41.82
CA GLU A 27 26.26 25.70 -40.54
C GLU A 27 25.25 25.76 -39.38
N ASP A 28 24.10 26.43 -39.57
CA ASP A 28 23.03 26.51 -38.57
C ASP A 28 22.43 25.12 -38.30
N ARG A 29 22.20 24.33 -39.35
CA ARG A 29 21.69 22.96 -39.22
C ARG A 29 22.68 22.01 -38.55
N LEU A 30 23.98 22.21 -38.76
CA LEU A 30 25.04 21.49 -38.04
C LEU A 30 25.01 21.85 -36.55
N ALA A 31 24.92 23.13 -36.22
CA ALA A 31 24.81 23.58 -34.83
C ALA A 31 23.55 23.05 -34.14
N GLU A 32 22.41 23.01 -34.83
CA GLU A 32 21.18 22.43 -34.33
C GLU A 32 21.30 20.91 -34.10
N MET A 33 21.98 20.21 -35.02
CA MET A 33 22.24 18.77 -34.87
C MET A 33 23.15 18.48 -33.67
N ASP A 34 24.21 19.25 -33.48
CA ASP A 34 25.12 19.12 -32.33
C ASP A 34 24.39 19.40 -31.01
N ALA A 35 23.53 20.43 -30.97
CA ALA A 35 22.71 20.73 -29.80
C ALA A 35 21.71 19.61 -29.48
N ASN A 36 21.07 19.03 -30.50
CA ASN A 36 20.17 17.89 -30.35
C ASN A 36 20.90 16.63 -29.88
N GLU A 37 22.11 16.38 -30.37
CA GLU A 37 22.92 15.24 -29.94
C GLU A 37 23.35 15.38 -28.47
N GLN A 38 23.73 16.59 -28.06
CA GLN A 38 24.04 16.90 -26.66
C GLN A 38 22.80 16.73 -25.76
N SER A 39 21.65 17.27 -26.15
CA SER A 39 20.40 17.11 -25.39
C SER A 39 20.00 15.65 -25.23
N ARG A 40 20.19 14.84 -26.28
CA ARG A 40 19.94 13.40 -26.23
C ARG A 40 20.93 12.68 -25.31
N ALA A 41 22.20 13.09 -25.30
CA ALA A 41 23.20 12.53 -24.40
C ALA A 41 22.86 12.82 -22.92
N ASP A 42 22.42 14.04 -22.62
CA ASP A 42 22.01 14.46 -21.27
C ASP A 42 20.77 13.67 -20.81
N GLU A 43 19.79 13.47 -21.69
CA GLU A 43 18.60 12.69 -21.37
C GLU A 43 18.94 11.21 -21.13
N ILE A 44 19.85 10.62 -21.90
CA ILE A 44 20.35 9.26 -21.66
C ILE A 44 21.03 9.17 -20.29
N ALA A 45 21.86 10.15 -19.92
CA ALA A 45 22.52 10.17 -18.62
C ALA A 45 21.51 10.29 -17.47
N ARG A 46 20.48 11.12 -17.64
CA ARG A 46 19.38 11.28 -16.66
C ARG A 46 18.64 9.97 -16.46
N VAL A 47 18.23 9.30 -17.55
CA VAL A 47 17.53 8.01 -17.48
C VAL A 47 18.40 6.92 -16.86
N GLN A 48 19.71 6.88 -17.17
CA GLN A 48 20.64 5.94 -16.55
C GLN A 48 20.77 6.16 -15.04
N SER A 49 20.86 7.42 -14.59
CA SER A 49 20.88 7.76 -13.16
C SER A 49 19.61 7.31 -12.45
N GLN A 50 18.44 7.58 -13.04
CA GLN A 50 17.15 7.13 -12.52
C GLN A 50 17.06 5.60 -12.43
N ASN A 51 17.53 4.90 -13.46
CA ASN A 51 17.52 3.43 -13.49
C ASN A 51 18.43 2.84 -12.38
N ASN A 52 19.60 3.46 -12.14
CA ASN A 52 20.48 3.07 -11.04
C ASN A 52 19.84 3.29 -9.66
N GLN A 53 19.11 4.41 -9.48
CA GLN A 53 18.37 4.68 -8.24
C GLN A 53 17.25 3.68 -8.01
N LEU A 54 16.44 3.39 -9.04
CA LEU A 54 15.39 2.38 -8.98
C LEU A 54 15.94 1.00 -8.65
N LYS A 55 17.07 0.62 -9.27
CA LYS A 55 17.74 -0.66 -8.97
C LYS A 55 18.19 -0.76 -7.51
N LEU A 56 18.69 0.34 -6.94
CA LEU A 56 19.06 0.40 -5.52
C LEU A 56 17.82 0.27 -4.61
N GLN A 57 16.72 0.92 -4.95
CA GLN A 57 15.47 0.81 -4.21
C GLN A 57 14.91 -0.62 -4.24
N VAL A 58 14.89 -1.26 -5.42
CA VAL A 58 14.47 -2.65 -5.57
C VAL A 58 15.33 -3.58 -4.71
N SER A 59 16.65 -3.37 -4.66
CA SER A 59 17.55 -4.17 -3.81
C SER A 59 17.19 -4.02 -2.33
N LYS A 60 16.97 -2.79 -1.85
CA LYS A 60 16.59 -2.53 -0.45
C LYS A 60 15.25 -3.15 -0.08
N LEU A 61 14.24 -2.99 -0.94
CA LEU A 61 12.92 -3.59 -0.72
C LEU A 61 13.00 -5.12 -0.72
N THR A 62 13.83 -5.71 -1.58
CA THR A 62 14.04 -7.16 -1.60
C THR A 62 14.67 -7.66 -0.30
N GLU A 63 15.68 -6.94 0.22
CA GLU A 63 16.30 -7.26 1.51
C GLU A 63 15.30 -7.13 2.67
N GLN A 64 14.47 -6.08 2.67
CA GLN A 64 13.41 -5.90 3.67
C GLN A 64 12.38 -7.02 3.64
N CYS A 65 11.86 -7.38 2.46
CA CYS A 65 10.91 -8.50 2.34
C CYS A 65 11.51 -9.82 2.83
N ASN A 66 12.78 -10.08 2.53
CA ASN A 66 13.46 -11.29 3.01
C ASN A 66 13.60 -11.29 4.53
N HIS A 67 13.98 -10.15 5.12
CA HIS A 67 14.10 -10.02 6.58
C HIS A 67 12.75 -10.23 7.28
N GLU A 68 11.68 -9.60 6.80
CA GLU A 68 10.33 -9.78 7.35
C GLU A 68 9.84 -11.22 7.20
N HIS A 69 10.18 -11.89 6.09
CA HIS A 69 9.82 -13.29 5.89
C HIS A 69 10.53 -14.23 6.88
N GLU A 70 11.80 -13.97 7.19
CA GLU A 70 12.55 -14.71 8.21
C GLU A 70 11.97 -14.50 9.62
N GLU A 71 11.66 -13.25 9.99
CA GLU A 71 11.05 -12.92 11.28
C GLU A 71 9.67 -13.56 11.42
N PHE A 72 8.84 -13.51 10.37
CA PHE A 72 7.54 -14.18 10.35
C PHE A 72 7.68 -15.70 10.50
N SER A 73 8.69 -16.30 9.85
CA SER A 73 8.95 -17.73 9.96
C SER A 73 9.35 -18.14 11.38
N LYS A 74 10.24 -17.37 12.03
CA LYS A 74 10.59 -17.59 13.45
C LYS A 74 9.38 -17.45 14.36
N TYR A 75 8.57 -16.42 14.16
CA TYR A 75 7.34 -16.21 14.93
C TYR A 75 6.36 -17.38 14.78
N LYS A 76 6.17 -17.87 13.55
CA LYS A 76 5.31 -19.01 13.25
C LYS A 76 5.80 -20.30 13.94
N GLU A 77 7.10 -20.55 13.96
CA GLU A 77 7.68 -21.72 14.63
C GLU A 77 7.54 -21.62 16.16
N ALA A 78 7.81 -20.45 16.74
CA ALA A 78 7.62 -20.20 18.16
C ALA A 78 6.16 -20.44 18.60
N ASN A 79 5.20 -19.85 17.87
CA ASN A 79 3.77 -20.05 18.14
C ASN A 79 3.33 -21.51 18.01
N LYS A 80 3.93 -22.27 17.08
CA LYS A 80 3.64 -23.70 16.94
C LYS A 80 4.10 -24.47 18.18
N SER A 81 5.32 -24.21 18.64
CA SER A 81 5.87 -24.84 19.86
C SER A 81 5.05 -24.50 21.11
N ASP A 82 4.67 -23.23 21.28
CA ASP A 82 3.87 -22.79 22.44
C ASP A 82 2.47 -23.42 22.44
N ASN A 83 1.83 -23.51 21.27
CA ASN A 83 0.53 -24.19 21.14
C ASN A 83 0.64 -25.70 21.45
N GLU A 84 1.71 -26.36 21.00
CA GLU A 84 1.95 -27.77 21.32
C GLU A 84 2.17 -27.98 22.82
N ALA A 85 2.91 -27.08 23.48
CA ALA A 85 3.12 -27.09 24.93
C ALA A 85 1.82 -26.88 25.71
N HIS A 86 1.00 -25.90 25.31
CA HIS A 86 -0.31 -25.64 25.95
C HIS A 86 -1.29 -26.81 25.76
N LEU A 87 -1.30 -27.43 24.58
CA LEU A 87 -2.14 -28.60 24.32
C LEU A 87 -1.74 -29.78 25.22
N GLN A 88 -0.44 -30.01 25.38
CA GLN A 88 0.08 -31.06 26.26
C GLN A 88 -0.28 -30.79 27.72
N GLN A 89 -0.10 -29.56 28.20
CA GLN A 89 -0.48 -29.17 29.57
C GLN A 89 -1.98 -29.34 29.83
N THR A 90 -2.82 -29.06 28.83
CA THR A 90 -4.27 -29.22 28.94
C THR A 90 -4.65 -30.71 29.08
N LYS A 91 -4.05 -31.59 28.27
CA LYS A 91 -4.25 -33.04 28.39
C LYS A 91 -3.86 -33.57 29.77
N GLU A 92 -2.70 -33.14 30.29
CA GLU A 92 -2.25 -33.55 31.63
C GLU A 92 -3.21 -33.09 32.73
N LYS A 93 -3.77 -31.89 32.61
CA LYS A 93 -4.80 -31.38 33.54
C LYS A 93 -6.10 -32.16 33.44
N ASP A 94 -6.53 -32.52 32.24
CA ASP A 94 -7.75 -33.32 32.03
C ASP A 94 -7.59 -34.74 32.60
N GLU A 95 -6.43 -35.36 32.40
CA GLU A 95 -6.10 -36.66 32.98
C GLU A 95 -6.07 -36.61 34.52
N ALA A 96 -5.48 -35.55 35.10
CA ALA A 96 -5.48 -35.34 36.54
C ALA A 96 -6.91 -35.11 37.10
N ALA A 97 -7.75 -34.38 36.38
CA ALA A 97 -9.15 -34.16 36.76
C ALA A 97 -9.95 -35.47 36.75
N LEU A 98 -9.77 -36.31 35.72
CA LEU A 98 -10.35 -37.65 35.65
C LEU A 98 -9.91 -38.54 36.82
N ALA A 99 -8.62 -38.50 37.19
CA ALA A 99 -8.11 -39.26 38.33
C ALA A 99 -8.71 -38.79 39.66
N LEU A 100 -8.85 -37.47 39.85
CA LEU A 100 -9.50 -36.91 41.04
C LEU A 100 -11.00 -37.25 41.10
N GLN A 101 -11.69 -37.22 39.96
CA GLN A 101 -13.10 -37.60 39.87
C GLN A 101 -13.31 -39.07 40.26
N ASN A 102 -12.50 -39.99 39.71
CA ASN A 102 -12.57 -41.41 40.07
C ASN A 102 -12.35 -41.63 41.58
N ARG A 103 -11.40 -40.90 42.17
CA ARG A 103 -11.13 -40.97 43.62
C ARG A 103 -12.28 -40.42 44.46
N LEU A 104 -12.96 -39.37 44.00
CA LEU A 104 -14.15 -38.82 44.64
C LEU A 104 -15.31 -39.83 44.61
N ASP A 105 -15.49 -40.52 43.49
CA ASP A 105 -16.52 -41.55 43.33
C ASP A 105 -16.25 -42.75 44.25
N GLU A 106 -15.01 -43.24 44.32
CA GLU A 106 -14.60 -44.31 45.25
C GLU A 106 -14.83 -43.94 46.72
N LEU A 107 -14.48 -42.71 47.12
CA LEU A 107 -14.68 -42.24 48.49
C LEU A 107 -16.17 -42.11 48.81
N SER A 108 -16.98 -41.65 47.86
CA SER A 108 -18.44 -41.55 48.00
C SER A 108 -19.08 -42.93 48.18
N GLU A 109 -18.60 -43.94 47.46
CA GLU A 109 -19.09 -45.31 47.60
C GLU A 109 -18.70 -45.91 48.96
N LYS A 110 -17.45 -45.72 49.40
CA LYS A 110 -16.99 -46.12 50.74
C LYS A 110 -17.84 -45.47 51.84
N LEU A 111 -18.16 -44.19 51.71
CA LEU A 111 -19.00 -43.47 52.67
C LEU A 111 -20.41 -44.09 52.77
N LYS A 112 -21.06 -44.35 51.64
CA LYS A 112 -22.39 -45.00 51.61
C LYS A 112 -22.35 -46.38 52.27
N LYS A 113 -21.30 -47.16 52.00
CA LYS A 113 -21.14 -48.49 52.61
C LYS A 113 -21.01 -48.39 54.13
N SER A 114 -20.14 -47.52 54.63
CA SER A 114 -19.98 -47.29 56.08
C SER A 114 -21.26 -46.76 56.74
N GLN A 115 -22.01 -45.88 56.08
CA GLN A 115 -23.33 -45.43 56.58
C GLN A 115 -24.30 -46.60 56.75
N SER A 116 -24.41 -47.47 55.74
CA SER A 116 -25.28 -48.66 55.80
C SER A 116 -24.87 -49.66 56.89
N GLU A 117 -23.57 -49.74 57.19
CA GLU A 117 -23.01 -50.63 58.20
C GLU A 117 -23.27 -50.09 59.61
N ASN A 118 -23.13 -48.78 59.82
CA ASN A 118 -23.53 -48.12 61.05
C ASN A 118 -25.03 -48.29 61.35
N GLU A 119 -25.91 -48.10 60.36
CA GLU A 119 -27.36 -48.32 60.55
C GLU A 119 -27.69 -49.77 60.96
N LYS A 120 -26.94 -50.76 60.45
CA LYS A 120 -27.09 -52.15 60.86
C LYS A 120 -26.62 -52.39 62.29
N LEU A 121 -25.48 -51.80 62.66
CA LEU A 121 -24.94 -51.89 64.02
C LEU A 121 -25.87 -51.24 65.03
N ASP A 122 -26.44 -50.07 64.73
CA ASP A 122 -27.40 -49.39 65.61
C ASP A 122 -28.65 -50.24 65.85
N LYS A 123 -29.22 -50.83 64.79
CA LYS A 123 -30.36 -51.75 64.92
C LYS A 123 -30.02 -53.00 65.74
N LYS A 124 -28.84 -53.58 65.51
CA LYS A 124 -28.38 -54.75 66.24
C LYS A 124 -28.17 -54.44 67.72
N ASN A 125 -27.50 -53.33 68.03
CA ASN A 125 -27.25 -52.90 69.40
C ASN A 125 -28.55 -52.67 70.16
N ASN A 126 -29.57 -52.06 69.54
CA ASN A 126 -30.88 -51.90 70.15
C ASN A 126 -31.56 -53.25 70.45
N LEU A 127 -31.52 -54.20 69.52
CA LEU A 127 -32.08 -55.55 69.73
C LEU A 127 -31.33 -56.31 70.84
N ASP A 128 -30.00 -56.24 70.85
CA ASP A 128 -29.17 -56.89 71.87
C ASP A 128 -29.44 -56.26 73.26
N LEU A 129 -29.65 -54.94 73.33
CA LEU A 129 -30.03 -54.22 74.56
C LEU A 129 -31.42 -54.64 75.05
N GLU A 130 -32.42 -54.71 74.17
CA GLU A 130 -33.77 -55.16 74.51
C GLU A 130 -33.77 -56.63 75.00
N ALA A 131 -33.02 -57.51 74.32
CA ALA A 131 -32.88 -58.90 74.70
C ALA A 131 -32.18 -59.06 76.07
N ALA A 132 -31.09 -58.31 76.30
CA ALA A 132 -30.39 -58.29 77.58
C ALA A 132 -31.30 -57.77 78.71
N THR A 133 -32.06 -56.70 78.45
CA THR A 133 -33.02 -56.11 79.41
C THR A 133 -34.09 -57.13 79.77
N THR A 134 -34.71 -57.77 78.79
CA THR A 134 -35.74 -58.81 78.99
C THR A 134 -35.19 -60.00 79.79
N LYS A 135 -33.94 -60.41 79.53
CA LYS A 135 -33.28 -61.49 80.26
C LYS A 135 -33.01 -61.10 81.71
N ILE A 136 -32.46 -59.92 81.96
CA ILE A 136 -32.22 -59.38 83.31
C ILE A 136 -33.53 -59.31 84.09
N GLU A 137 -34.59 -58.79 83.48
CA GLU A 137 -35.93 -58.75 84.09
C GLU A 137 -36.44 -60.14 84.47
N THR A 138 -36.25 -61.12 83.59
CA THR A 138 -36.69 -62.51 83.81
C THR A 138 -35.88 -63.18 84.93
N ASP A 139 -34.55 -63.02 84.91
CA ASP A 139 -33.65 -63.57 85.92
C ASP A 139 -33.88 -62.93 87.30
N LEU A 140 -34.09 -61.62 87.36
CA LEU A 140 -34.46 -60.89 88.58
C LEU A 140 -35.80 -61.37 89.14
N LYS A 141 -36.83 -61.48 88.29
CA LYS A 141 -38.14 -62.03 88.68
C LYS A 141 -37.99 -63.41 89.32
N LYS A 142 -37.24 -64.30 88.66
CA LYS A 142 -36.99 -65.67 89.14
C LYS A 142 -36.24 -65.69 90.46
N SER A 143 -35.19 -64.87 90.59
CA SER A 143 -34.38 -64.81 91.80
C SER A 143 -35.18 -64.24 92.98
N LEU A 144 -35.93 -63.15 92.77
CA LEU A 144 -36.73 -62.50 93.81
C LEU A 144 -37.86 -63.41 94.31
N LEU A 145 -38.58 -64.11 93.41
CA LEU A 145 -39.60 -65.09 93.79
C LEU A 145 -38.99 -66.30 94.51
N GLY A 146 -37.78 -66.72 94.13
CA GLY A 146 -37.05 -67.80 94.81
C GLY A 146 -36.61 -67.42 96.23
N SER A 147 -36.19 -66.18 96.44
CA SER A 147 -35.80 -65.65 97.76
C SER A 147 -36.99 -65.31 98.66
N PHE A 148 -38.15 -64.99 98.09
CA PHE A 148 -39.37 -64.63 98.82
C PHE A 148 -40.58 -65.47 98.37
N PRO A 149 -40.57 -66.78 98.64
CA PRO A 149 -41.58 -67.72 98.11
C PRO A 149 -43.01 -67.50 98.66
N ALA A 150 -43.18 -66.67 99.69
CA ALA A 150 -44.48 -66.31 100.26
C ALA A 150 -45.16 -65.11 99.55
N VAL A 151 -44.48 -64.45 98.61
CA VAL A 151 -44.98 -63.26 97.90
C VAL A 151 -45.63 -63.69 96.57
N THR A 152 -46.90 -63.35 96.38
CA THR A 152 -47.66 -63.61 95.14
C THR A 152 -48.01 -62.28 94.47
N ALA A 153 -47.08 -61.77 93.66
CA ALA A 153 -47.22 -60.51 92.94
C ALA A 153 -47.62 -60.73 91.47
N GLU A 154 -48.65 -60.01 91.04
CA GLU A 154 -49.14 -59.98 89.65
C GLU A 154 -48.91 -58.59 89.02
N GLY A 155 -48.56 -58.55 87.74
CA GLY A 155 -48.32 -57.32 86.99
C GLY A 155 -48.14 -57.57 85.49
N LYS A 156 -48.57 -56.63 84.64
CA LYS A 156 -48.59 -56.79 83.17
C LYS A 156 -47.23 -56.53 82.51
N ASN A 157 -46.39 -55.69 83.10
CA ASN A 157 -45.00 -55.46 82.69
C ASN A 157 -44.07 -55.56 83.92
N PHE A 158 -42.74 -55.58 83.71
CA PHE A 158 -41.79 -55.76 84.81
C PHE A 158 -41.91 -54.67 85.88
N GLU A 159 -42.12 -53.40 85.50
CA GLU A 159 -42.24 -52.30 86.47
C GLU A 159 -43.50 -52.41 87.33
N THR A 160 -44.67 -52.71 86.74
CA THR A 160 -45.90 -52.93 87.54
C THR A 160 -45.83 -54.20 88.39
N TRP A 161 -45.15 -55.23 87.90
CA TRP A 161 -44.89 -56.44 88.68
C TRP A 161 -43.95 -56.14 89.86
N LEU A 162 -42.84 -55.43 89.63
CA LEU A 162 -41.85 -55.08 90.65
C LEU A 162 -42.46 -54.18 91.72
N ALA A 163 -43.29 -53.21 91.34
CA ALA A 163 -44.01 -52.35 92.28
C ALA A 163 -44.97 -53.14 93.19
N SER A 164 -45.68 -54.14 92.65
CA SER A 164 -46.58 -55.03 93.41
C SER A 164 -45.79 -55.95 94.35
N PHE A 165 -44.69 -56.53 93.84
CA PHE A 165 -43.75 -57.35 94.61
C PHE A 165 -43.16 -56.57 95.79
N LEU A 166 -42.65 -55.35 95.53
CA LEU A 166 -42.11 -54.47 96.55
C LEU A 166 -43.17 -54.09 97.59
N LYS A 167 -44.41 -53.81 97.18
CA LYS A 167 -45.52 -53.48 98.09
C LYS A 167 -45.91 -54.64 99.04
N GLN A 168 -45.86 -55.88 98.57
CA GLN A 168 -46.09 -57.06 99.42
C GLN A 168 -44.87 -57.40 100.28
N ALA A 169 -43.66 -57.35 99.71
CA ALA A 169 -42.42 -57.58 100.44
C ALA A 169 -42.19 -56.54 101.56
N SER A 170 -42.66 -55.30 101.37
CA SER A 170 -42.55 -54.20 102.34
C SER A 170 -43.54 -54.26 103.51
N GLN A 171 -44.46 -55.23 103.58
CA GLN A 171 -45.19 -55.54 104.82
C GLN A 171 -44.33 -56.32 105.85
N SER A 172 -43.11 -56.70 105.49
CA SER A 172 -42.11 -57.30 106.38
C SER A 172 -40.86 -56.40 106.48
N VAL A 173 -40.89 -55.48 107.46
CA VAL A 173 -39.74 -54.94 108.23
C VAL A 173 -38.67 -54.13 107.45
N VAL A 174 -38.73 -52.79 107.63
CA VAL A 174 -37.59 -51.84 107.86
C VAL A 174 -36.55 -51.62 106.74
N VAL A 175 -36.94 -51.46 105.48
CA VAL A 175 -35.97 -51.12 104.38
C VAL A 175 -36.38 -49.93 103.50
N THR A 176 -37.15 -48.97 103.99
CA THR A 176 -37.57 -47.81 103.17
C THR A 176 -36.49 -46.73 103.00
N GLU A 177 -35.62 -46.48 103.99
CA GLU A 177 -34.60 -45.42 103.88
C GLU A 177 -33.30 -45.86 103.17
N ILE A 178 -33.00 -47.17 103.10
CA ILE A 178 -31.80 -47.68 102.40
C ILE A 178 -32.09 -47.83 100.89
N VAL A 179 -33.26 -48.32 100.51
CA VAL A 179 -33.68 -48.47 99.10
C VAL A 179 -33.86 -47.12 98.41
N GLU A 180 -34.39 -46.11 99.11
CA GLU A 180 -34.57 -44.77 98.56
C GLU A 180 -33.23 -44.06 98.33
N ASN A 181 -32.21 -44.34 99.17
CA ASN A 181 -30.86 -43.84 98.97
C ASN A 181 -30.09 -44.60 97.88
N GLU A 182 -30.25 -45.92 97.74
CA GLU A 182 -29.71 -46.68 96.60
C GLU A 182 -30.33 -46.25 95.25
N GLY A 183 -31.63 -45.93 95.24
CA GLY A 183 -32.30 -45.37 94.07
C GLY A 183 -31.73 -44.01 93.66
N LYS A 184 -31.53 -43.11 94.63
CA LYS A 184 -30.88 -41.81 94.40
C LYS A 184 -29.42 -41.97 93.95
N VAL A 185 -28.69 -42.94 94.48
CA VAL A 185 -27.31 -43.23 94.06
C VAL A 185 -27.27 -43.72 92.62
N LYS A 186 -28.15 -44.64 92.21
CA LYS A 186 -28.24 -45.10 90.82
C LYS A 186 -28.62 -43.97 89.85
N GLU A 187 -29.58 -43.13 90.23
CA GLU A 187 -29.98 -41.97 89.42
C GLU A 187 -28.83 -40.95 89.27
N LEU A 188 -28.05 -40.76 90.34
CA LEU A 188 -26.85 -39.92 90.30
C LEU A 188 -25.74 -40.56 89.46
N GLU A 189 -25.52 -41.87 89.52
CA GLU A 189 -24.57 -42.61 88.68
C GLU A 189 -24.94 -42.54 87.20
N GLU A 190 -26.22 -42.67 86.86
CA GLU A 190 -26.74 -42.55 85.49
C GLU A 190 -26.56 -41.13 84.95
N LYS A 191 -26.91 -40.10 85.74
CA LYS A 191 -26.64 -38.69 85.41
C LYS A 191 -25.15 -38.40 85.26
N LEU A 192 -24.29 -39.03 86.08
CA LEU A 192 -22.83 -38.91 85.96
C LEU A 192 -22.33 -39.56 84.66
N SER A 193 -22.91 -40.69 84.29
CA SER A 193 -22.60 -41.39 83.03
C SER A 193 -23.04 -40.56 81.81
N GLU A 194 -24.23 -39.96 81.83
CA GLU A 194 -24.70 -39.01 80.80
C GLU A 194 -23.82 -37.77 80.72
N LEU A 195 -23.46 -37.15 81.85
CA LEU A 195 -22.54 -36.01 81.90
C LEU A 195 -21.18 -36.36 81.32
N LYS A 196 -20.69 -37.57 81.57
CA LYS A 196 -19.43 -38.08 81.02
C LYS A 196 -19.53 -38.33 79.51
N GLY A 197 -20.66 -38.87 79.02
CA GLY A 197 -20.94 -38.99 77.60
C GLY A 197 -21.05 -37.62 76.90
N ASN A 198 -21.69 -36.64 77.55
CA ASN A 198 -21.78 -35.27 77.05
C ASN A 198 -20.41 -34.56 77.03
N SER A 199 -19.53 -34.87 77.98
CA SER A 199 -18.13 -34.40 77.94
C SER A 199 -17.38 -34.93 76.70
N GLN A 200 -17.64 -36.16 76.25
CA GLN A 200 -17.03 -36.68 75.01
C GLN A 200 -17.57 -35.98 73.76
N ASN A 201 -18.84 -35.56 73.77
CA ASN A 201 -19.39 -34.74 72.70
C ASN A 201 -18.70 -33.36 72.61
N ALA A 202 -18.29 -32.77 73.74
CA ALA A 202 -17.57 -31.50 73.76
C ALA A 202 -16.21 -31.59 73.02
N ASP A 203 -15.46 -32.69 73.16
CA ASP A 203 -14.21 -32.89 72.43
C ASP A 203 -14.42 -33.07 70.92
N LYS A 204 -15.51 -33.75 70.53
CA LYS A 204 -15.92 -33.88 69.13
C LYS A 204 -16.27 -32.52 68.52
N TYR A 205 -17.05 -31.70 69.22
CA TYR A 205 -17.39 -30.35 68.76
C TYR A 205 -16.15 -29.46 68.66
N LYS A 206 -15.23 -29.53 69.63
CA LYS A 206 -13.97 -28.79 69.59
C LYS A 206 -13.12 -29.17 68.38
N SER A 207 -13.06 -30.45 68.06
CA SER A 207 -12.34 -30.95 66.87
C SER A 207 -13.00 -30.48 65.57
N GLN A 208 -14.33 -30.46 65.50
CA GLN A 208 -15.07 -29.94 64.35
C GLN A 208 -14.85 -28.44 64.15
N VAL A 209 -14.88 -27.65 65.24
CA VAL A 209 -14.58 -26.21 65.19
C VAL A 209 -13.17 -25.97 64.67
N GLY A 210 -12.16 -26.69 65.17
CA GLY A 210 -10.79 -26.56 64.67
C GLY A 210 -10.64 -26.91 63.18
N ALA A 211 -11.35 -27.93 62.69
CA ALA A 211 -11.37 -28.27 61.27
C ALA A 211 -12.01 -27.16 60.41
N LEU A 212 -13.10 -26.56 60.90
CA LEU A 212 -13.76 -25.44 60.23
C LEU A 212 -12.89 -24.18 60.22
N GLU A 213 -12.20 -23.88 61.32
CA GLU A 213 -11.25 -22.75 61.41
C GLU A 213 -10.10 -22.91 60.42
N HIS A 214 -9.53 -24.10 60.31
CA HIS A 214 -8.49 -24.39 59.30
C HIS A 214 -9.00 -24.26 57.87
N SER A 215 -10.20 -24.77 57.58
CA SER A 215 -10.83 -24.65 56.27
C SER A 215 -11.08 -23.18 55.90
N LEU A 216 -11.58 -22.38 56.86
CA LEU A 216 -11.81 -20.95 56.67
C LEU A 216 -10.50 -20.19 56.42
N ALA A 217 -9.44 -20.48 57.17
CA ALA A 217 -8.13 -19.87 56.97
C ALA A 217 -7.54 -20.19 55.58
N ALA A 218 -7.70 -21.44 55.11
CA ALA A 218 -7.29 -21.85 53.77
C ALA A 218 -8.10 -21.11 52.68
N ALA A 219 -9.42 -20.98 52.86
CA ALA A 219 -10.27 -20.25 51.93
C ALA A 219 -9.91 -18.75 51.85
N LEU A 220 -9.62 -18.11 53.00
CA LEU A 220 -9.19 -16.71 53.05
C LEU A 220 -7.86 -16.50 52.32
N THR A 221 -6.92 -17.44 52.46
CA THR A 221 -5.63 -17.38 51.77
C THR A 221 -5.82 -17.48 50.26
N ARG A 222 -6.63 -18.46 49.82
CA ARG A 222 -6.95 -18.65 48.40
C ARG A 222 -7.66 -17.43 47.80
N ASN A 223 -8.58 -16.81 48.53
CA ASN A 223 -9.24 -15.58 48.08
C ASN A 223 -8.25 -14.45 47.88
N LYS A 224 -7.31 -14.27 48.81
CA LYS A 224 -6.26 -13.24 48.70
C LYS A 224 -5.35 -13.45 47.49
N GLU A 225 -5.02 -14.70 47.18
CA GLU A 225 -4.25 -15.04 45.98
C GLU A 225 -5.04 -14.72 44.70
N ILE A 226 -6.32 -15.11 44.65
CA ILE A 226 -7.20 -14.81 43.51
C ILE A 226 -7.37 -13.30 43.31
N GLU A 227 -7.57 -12.52 44.37
CA GLU A 227 -7.63 -11.05 44.30
C GLU A 227 -6.32 -10.45 43.75
N GLY A 228 -5.18 -11.00 44.16
CA GLY A 228 -3.87 -10.60 43.64
C GLY A 228 -3.69 -10.91 42.14
N ASP A 229 -4.16 -12.07 41.69
CA ASP A 229 -4.11 -12.42 40.26
C ASP A 229 -5.11 -11.60 39.44
N LEU A 230 -6.28 -11.30 40.00
CA LEU A 230 -7.31 -10.49 39.35
C LEU A 230 -6.81 -9.05 39.13
N THR A 231 -6.18 -8.45 40.14
CA THR A 231 -5.57 -7.11 40.02
C THR A 231 -4.43 -7.06 38.99
N LYS A 232 -3.59 -8.11 38.89
CA LYS A 232 -2.58 -8.21 37.82
C LYS A 232 -3.22 -8.29 36.44
N LYS A 233 -4.25 -9.14 36.29
CA LYS A 233 -4.97 -9.30 35.02
C LYS A 233 -5.68 -8.01 34.60
N GLU A 234 -6.25 -7.27 35.54
CA GLU A 234 -6.80 -5.95 35.28
C GLU A 234 -5.74 -4.95 34.79
N GLY A 235 -4.52 -5.01 35.36
CA GLY A 235 -3.37 -4.24 34.87
C GLY A 235 -3.02 -4.58 33.43
N GLU A 236 -2.83 -5.86 33.11
CA GLU A 236 -2.54 -6.34 31.75
C GLU A 236 -3.61 -5.92 30.74
N ILE A 237 -4.89 -5.99 31.12
CA ILE A 237 -6.01 -5.56 30.28
C ILE A 237 -5.95 -4.05 29.99
N ASN A 238 -5.57 -3.23 30.97
CA ASN A 238 -5.44 -1.80 30.79
C ASN A 238 -4.24 -1.45 29.88
N ASP A 239 -3.12 -2.15 30.02
CA ASP A 239 -1.96 -1.99 29.14
C ASP A 239 -2.32 -2.37 27.69
N TRP A 240 -3.01 -3.50 27.49
CA TRP A 240 -3.49 -3.92 26.18
C TRP A 240 -4.50 -2.93 25.58
N LYS A 241 -5.39 -2.35 26.38
CA LYS A 241 -6.29 -1.28 25.92
C LYS A 241 -5.52 -0.04 25.45
N ALA A 242 -4.52 0.39 26.21
CA ALA A 242 -3.70 1.53 25.83
C ALA A 242 -2.96 1.28 24.51
N GLU A 243 -2.45 0.07 24.31
CA GLU A 243 -1.78 -0.32 23.08
C GLU A 243 -2.73 -0.37 21.87
N VAL A 244 -3.95 -0.89 22.06
CA VAL A 244 -5.00 -0.85 21.02
C VAL A 244 -5.35 0.59 20.62
N GLU A 245 -5.43 1.53 21.56
CA GLU A 245 -5.69 2.93 21.22
C GLU A 245 -4.54 3.56 20.43
N LYS A 246 -3.28 3.25 20.75
CA LYS A 246 -2.14 3.68 19.91
C LYS A 246 -2.24 3.13 18.49
N TYR A 247 -2.56 1.84 18.33
CA TYR A 247 -2.73 1.27 17.00
C TYR A 247 -3.87 1.91 16.22
N LYS A 248 -4.98 2.27 16.86
CA LYS A 248 -6.07 3.03 16.22
C LYS A 248 -5.59 4.40 15.73
N GLU A 249 -4.81 5.12 16.52
CA GLU A 249 -4.25 6.41 16.12
C GLU A 249 -3.28 6.27 14.94
N ILE A 250 -2.43 5.25 14.96
CA ILE A 250 -1.52 4.94 13.84
C ILE A 250 -2.33 4.67 12.57
N VAL A 251 -3.34 3.78 12.63
CA VAL A 251 -4.20 3.43 11.48
C VAL A 251 -4.85 4.69 10.90
N LYS A 252 -5.48 5.51 11.75
CA LYS A 252 -6.11 6.77 11.34
C LYS A 252 -5.12 7.71 10.66
N THR A 253 -3.88 7.77 11.14
CA THR A 253 -2.84 8.62 10.56
C THR A 253 -2.40 8.09 9.19
N THR A 254 -2.19 6.79 9.06
CA THR A 254 -1.84 6.16 7.77
C THR A 254 -2.95 6.25 6.74
N GLU A 255 -4.22 6.12 7.14
CA GLU A 255 -5.37 6.33 6.25
C GLU A 255 -5.37 7.77 5.72
N GLY A 256 -5.13 8.76 6.58
CA GLY A 256 -5.03 10.16 6.14
C GLY A 256 -3.85 10.43 5.19
N ILE A 257 -2.71 9.78 5.41
CA ILE A 257 -1.56 9.88 4.48
C ILE A 257 -1.90 9.23 3.13
N LEU A 258 -2.58 8.08 3.15
CA LEU A 258 -2.98 7.38 1.92
C LEU A 258 -3.93 8.24 1.08
N ASP A 259 -4.93 8.87 1.71
CA ASP A 259 -5.86 9.78 1.03
C ASP A 259 -5.12 10.98 0.38
N GLN A 260 -4.14 11.55 1.08
CA GLN A 260 -3.31 12.64 0.56
C GLN A 260 -2.46 12.20 -0.64
N LEU A 261 -1.82 11.03 -0.55
CA LEU A 261 -1.02 10.48 -1.64
C LEU A 261 -1.88 10.19 -2.86
N GLN A 262 -3.06 9.60 -2.67
CA GLN A 262 -3.98 9.31 -3.76
C GLN A 262 -4.41 10.60 -4.47
N SER A 263 -4.78 11.64 -3.71
CA SER A 263 -5.13 12.94 -4.29
C SER A 263 -3.97 13.59 -5.03
N SER A 264 -2.74 13.45 -4.52
CA SER A 264 -1.53 13.97 -5.18
C SER A 264 -1.26 13.27 -6.51
N VAL A 265 -1.39 11.93 -6.55
CA VAL A 265 -1.20 11.14 -7.77
C VAL A 265 -2.25 11.49 -8.83
N GLU A 266 -3.52 11.56 -8.45
CA GLU A 266 -4.60 11.96 -9.36
C GLU A 266 -4.34 13.36 -9.97
N LYS A 267 -3.84 14.30 -9.15
CA LYS A 267 -3.49 15.64 -9.62
C LYS A 267 -2.30 15.62 -10.60
N GLU A 268 -1.23 14.91 -10.28
CA GLU A 268 -0.06 14.80 -11.16
C GLU A 268 -0.39 14.13 -12.50
N GLU A 269 -1.26 13.10 -12.49
CA GLU A 269 -1.72 12.44 -13.71
C GLU A 269 -2.52 13.40 -14.60
N MET A 270 -3.44 14.17 -14.01
CA MET A 270 -4.20 15.19 -14.72
C MET A 270 -3.29 16.29 -15.31
N GLU A 271 -2.34 16.81 -14.52
CA GLU A 271 -1.39 17.83 -15.01
C GLU A 271 -0.52 17.29 -16.15
N LYS A 272 -0.09 16.02 -16.07
CA LYS A 272 0.70 15.38 -17.13
C LYS A 272 -0.10 15.19 -18.41
N GLU A 273 -1.37 14.82 -18.31
CA GLU A 273 -2.27 14.71 -19.46
C GLU A 273 -2.51 16.08 -20.11
N GLU A 274 -2.76 17.12 -19.31
CA GLU A 274 -2.89 18.50 -19.78
C GLU A 274 -1.64 18.98 -20.52
N GLN A 275 -0.45 18.80 -19.92
CA GLN A 275 0.81 19.15 -20.58
C GLN A 275 1.08 18.35 -21.86
N SER A 276 0.64 17.09 -21.93
CA SER A 276 0.78 16.29 -23.15
C SER A 276 -0.10 16.85 -24.26
N LEU A 277 -1.33 17.24 -23.93
CA LEU A 277 -2.30 17.81 -24.86
C LEU A 277 -1.85 19.20 -25.36
N GLU A 278 -1.28 20.02 -24.48
CA GLU A 278 -0.69 21.32 -24.85
C GLU A 278 0.45 21.14 -25.87
N ARG A 279 1.40 20.25 -25.59
CA ARG A 279 2.51 19.94 -26.52
C ARG A 279 2.03 19.39 -27.86
N GLU A 280 0.95 18.60 -27.88
CA GLU A 280 0.36 18.11 -29.13
C GLU A 280 -0.25 19.27 -29.95
N ASN A 281 -0.92 20.22 -29.28
CA ASN A 281 -1.50 21.39 -29.93
C ASN A 281 -0.43 22.33 -30.49
N GLU A 282 0.68 22.54 -29.77
CA GLU A 282 1.84 23.30 -30.26
C GLU A 282 2.42 22.67 -31.54
N LYS A 283 2.68 21.37 -31.52
CA LYS A 283 3.17 20.64 -32.72
C LYS A 283 2.20 20.75 -33.90
N LYS A 284 0.88 20.74 -33.65
CA LYS A 284 -0.12 20.96 -34.72
C LYS A 284 -0.05 22.37 -35.29
N LYS A 285 0.16 23.39 -34.47
CA LYS A 285 0.34 24.79 -34.92
C LYS A 285 1.60 24.92 -35.77
N GLU A 286 2.73 24.38 -35.31
CA GLU A 286 3.99 24.38 -36.06
C GLU A 286 3.85 23.66 -37.42
N ALA A 287 3.23 22.48 -37.43
CA ALA A 287 2.98 21.75 -38.67
C ALA A 287 2.10 22.53 -39.66
N ALA A 288 1.10 23.27 -39.16
CA ALA A 288 0.26 24.13 -39.99
C ALA A 288 1.06 25.29 -40.60
N GLU A 289 1.94 25.92 -39.82
CA GLU A 289 2.79 27.01 -40.29
C GLU A 289 3.81 26.53 -41.33
N VAL A 290 4.50 25.42 -41.10
CA VAL A 290 5.41 24.81 -42.07
C VAL A 290 4.67 24.46 -43.37
N LYS A 291 3.43 23.94 -43.26
CA LYS A 291 2.61 23.62 -44.44
C LYS A 291 2.25 24.87 -45.24
N LYS A 292 2.01 26.00 -44.58
CA LYS A 292 1.76 27.29 -45.23
C LYS A 292 3.01 27.79 -45.95
N GLN A 293 4.16 27.81 -45.28
CA GLN A 293 5.44 28.20 -45.87
C GLN A 293 5.83 27.35 -47.09
N LEU A 294 5.54 26.04 -47.03
CA LEU A 294 5.76 25.13 -48.15
C LEU A 294 4.85 25.47 -49.35
N ALA A 295 3.58 25.82 -49.10
CA ALA A 295 2.66 26.23 -50.15
C ALA A 295 3.11 27.53 -50.82
N ASP A 296 3.56 28.51 -50.03
CA ASP A 296 4.07 29.79 -50.54
C ASP A 296 5.35 29.60 -51.36
N SER A 297 6.28 28.76 -50.88
CA SER A 297 7.51 28.41 -51.60
C SER A 297 7.22 27.70 -52.93
N ASN A 298 6.26 26.76 -52.95
CA ASN A 298 5.85 26.08 -54.18
C ASN A 298 5.21 27.05 -55.19
N LYS A 299 4.42 28.01 -54.70
CA LYS A 299 3.87 29.07 -55.57
C LYS A 299 4.98 29.90 -56.20
N LYS A 300 5.97 30.33 -55.40
CA LYS A 300 7.13 31.10 -55.89
C LYS A 300 7.97 30.29 -56.89
N LEU A 301 8.19 28.99 -56.64
CA LEU A 301 8.87 28.11 -57.58
C LEU A 301 8.13 27.99 -58.92
N LYS A 302 6.79 27.94 -58.89
CA LYS A 302 5.97 27.91 -60.11
C LYS A 302 6.14 29.21 -60.90
N GLU A 303 6.03 30.36 -60.25
CA GLU A 303 6.23 31.67 -60.88
C GLU A 303 7.64 31.81 -61.48
N MET A 304 8.69 31.41 -60.74
CA MET A 304 10.06 31.40 -61.24
C MET A 304 10.23 30.49 -62.47
N ARG A 305 9.57 29.33 -62.50
CA ARG A 305 9.60 28.42 -63.65
C ARG A 305 8.93 29.03 -64.88
N GLU A 306 7.78 29.68 -64.70
CA GLU A 306 7.08 30.38 -65.78
C GLU A 306 7.92 31.54 -66.35
N MET A 307 8.59 32.31 -65.49
CA MET A 307 9.53 33.35 -65.92
C MET A 307 10.74 32.77 -66.68
N LEU A 308 11.30 31.66 -66.20
CA LEU A 308 12.41 30.98 -66.87
C LEU A 308 12.02 30.50 -68.27
N GLU A 309 10.83 29.90 -68.43
CA GLU A 309 10.31 29.49 -69.74
C GLU A 309 10.10 30.69 -70.68
N SER A 310 9.65 31.84 -70.15
CA SER A 310 9.51 33.07 -70.94
C SER A 310 10.86 33.57 -71.43
N ALA A 311 11.84 33.67 -70.54
CA ALA A 311 13.21 34.09 -70.90
C ALA A 311 13.87 33.14 -71.91
N GLN A 312 13.60 31.83 -71.79
CA GLN A 312 14.05 30.84 -72.76
C GLN A 312 13.44 31.07 -74.16
N ARG A 313 12.12 31.32 -74.23
CA ARG A 313 11.44 31.64 -75.49
C ARG A 313 12.01 32.91 -76.13
N GLU A 314 12.20 33.97 -75.35
CA GLU A 314 12.79 35.23 -75.85
C GLU A 314 14.22 35.01 -76.37
N ARG A 315 15.03 34.22 -75.66
CA ARG A 315 16.38 33.88 -76.09
C ARG A 315 16.37 33.09 -77.40
N ASP A 316 15.46 32.13 -77.58
CA ASP A 316 15.35 31.36 -78.82
C ASP A 316 14.85 32.22 -80.00
N GLU A 317 13.96 33.19 -79.73
CA GLU A 317 13.52 34.18 -80.72
C GLU A 317 14.68 35.10 -81.13
N LEU A 318 15.43 35.64 -80.17
CA LEU A 318 16.61 36.45 -80.43
C LEU A 318 17.68 35.67 -81.20
N LYS A 319 17.90 34.40 -80.86
CA LYS A 319 18.82 33.52 -81.58
C LYS A 319 18.41 33.35 -83.04
N THR A 320 17.12 33.21 -83.31
CA THR A 320 16.57 33.16 -84.68
C THR A 320 16.80 34.48 -85.42
N LYS A 321 16.50 35.62 -84.79
CA LYS A 321 16.74 36.96 -85.37
C LYS A 321 18.23 37.21 -85.67
N VAL A 322 19.13 36.78 -84.80
CA VAL A 322 20.58 36.86 -85.03
C VAL A 322 20.98 36.02 -86.24
N ALA A 323 20.46 34.80 -86.37
CA ALA A 323 20.74 33.96 -87.54
C ALA A 323 20.22 34.58 -88.85
N GLU A 324 19.02 35.15 -88.84
CA GLU A 324 18.43 35.85 -89.99
C GLU A 324 19.23 37.08 -90.40
N THR A 325 19.55 37.95 -89.44
CA THR A 325 20.36 39.16 -89.68
C THR A 325 21.77 38.80 -90.17
N GLN A 326 22.39 37.76 -89.62
CA GLN A 326 23.67 37.24 -90.12
C GLN A 326 23.56 36.74 -91.56
N SER A 327 22.48 36.05 -91.93
CA SER A 327 22.25 35.62 -93.32
C SER A 327 22.07 36.81 -94.26
N GLN A 328 21.27 37.81 -93.88
CA GLN A 328 21.07 39.04 -94.66
C GLN A 328 22.37 39.82 -94.85
N LEU A 329 23.20 39.89 -93.80
CA LEU A 329 24.53 40.48 -93.85
C LEU A 329 25.41 39.73 -94.85
N ASN A 330 25.49 38.39 -94.76
CA ASN A 330 26.28 37.58 -95.69
C ASN A 330 25.85 37.80 -97.15
N THR A 331 24.54 37.84 -97.44
CA THR A 331 24.03 38.16 -98.79
C THR A 331 24.41 39.57 -99.23
N SER A 332 24.37 40.54 -98.33
CA SER A 332 24.77 41.92 -98.65
C SER A 332 26.26 42.02 -98.92
N VAL A 333 27.10 41.33 -98.14
CA VAL A 333 28.55 41.21 -98.36
C VAL A 333 28.83 40.59 -99.73
N GLN A 334 28.17 39.48 -100.08
CA GLN A 334 28.30 38.88 -101.41
C GLN A 334 27.93 39.85 -102.54
N LYS A 335 26.84 40.61 -102.39
CA LYS A 335 26.48 41.67 -103.36
C LYS A 335 27.55 42.75 -103.46
N CYS A 336 28.15 43.16 -102.34
CA CYS A 336 29.27 44.10 -102.36
C CYS A 336 30.47 43.52 -103.11
N GLU A 337 30.83 42.26 -102.86
CA GLU A 337 31.90 41.55 -103.59
C GLU A 337 31.61 41.44 -105.11
N GLU A 338 30.36 41.16 -105.49
CA GLU A 338 29.90 41.13 -106.89
C GLU A 338 29.96 42.52 -107.55
N LEU A 339 29.59 43.59 -106.83
CA LEU A 339 29.71 44.96 -107.31
C LEU A 339 31.17 45.39 -107.44
N GLU A 340 32.04 45.02 -106.49
CA GLU A 340 33.48 45.26 -106.56
C GLU A 340 34.12 44.57 -107.77
N THR A 341 33.77 43.31 -108.03
CA THR A 341 34.24 42.58 -109.21
C THR A 341 33.68 43.14 -110.52
N SER A 342 32.43 43.61 -110.52
CA SER A 342 31.83 44.30 -111.66
C SER A 342 32.51 45.65 -111.95
N LEU A 343 32.79 46.45 -110.92
CA LEU A 343 33.59 47.68 -111.02
C LEU A 343 35.01 47.41 -111.53
N ALA A 344 35.64 46.32 -111.09
CA ALA A 344 36.94 45.89 -111.60
C ALA A 344 36.89 45.50 -113.09
N CYS A 345 35.81 44.86 -113.55
CA CYS A 345 35.59 44.54 -114.96
C CYS A 345 35.26 45.78 -115.82
N GLU A 346 34.58 46.76 -115.25
CA GLU A 346 34.25 48.03 -115.90
C GLU A 346 35.50 48.92 -116.06
N ASN A 347 36.38 48.96 -115.05
CA ASN A 347 37.73 49.52 -115.17
C ASN A 347 38.62 48.74 -116.17
N GLY A 348 38.37 47.44 -116.38
CA GLY A 348 39.03 46.64 -117.40
C GLY A 348 38.59 46.92 -118.85
N LYS A 349 37.46 47.60 -119.06
CA LYS A 349 36.96 48.02 -120.39
C LYS A 349 37.27 49.48 -120.75
N ALA A 350 37.86 50.23 -119.82
CA ALA A 350 38.08 51.67 -119.93
C ALA A 350 39.56 52.07 -119.77
N VAL A 351 40.50 51.34 -120.39
CA VAL A 351 41.90 51.77 -120.51
C VAL A 351 42.41 51.55 -121.94
N ASP A 352 42.09 52.51 -122.82
CA ASP A 352 43.03 53.03 -123.82
C ASP A 352 42.57 54.43 -124.26
N ALA A 353 42.67 55.40 -123.34
CA ALA A 353 43.05 56.80 -123.59
C ALA A 353 43.06 57.56 -122.25
N PRO A 354 44.14 58.28 -121.88
CA PRO A 354 44.30 58.82 -120.54
C PRO A 354 43.77 60.25 -120.43
N GLU A 355 43.18 60.60 -119.27
CA GLU A 355 43.57 61.79 -118.47
C GLU A 355 42.66 62.02 -117.24
N LEU A 356 43.30 62.60 -116.21
CA LEU A 356 42.77 63.53 -115.18
C LEU A 356 41.96 63.01 -113.97
N CYS A 357 42.50 63.31 -112.78
CA CYS A 357 41.88 63.78 -111.50
C CYS A 357 43.03 63.82 -110.47
N ASP A 358 43.48 64.88 -109.81
CA ASP A 358 42.97 66.17 -109.34
C ASP A 358 41.90 66.14 -108.22
N VAL A 359 42.43 66.28 -106.99
CA VAL A 359 42.06 67.27 -105.96
C VAL A 359 41.13 66.86 -104.79
N ALA A 360 41.62 67.26 -103.60
CA ALA A 360 40.91 67.66 -102.36
C ALA A 360 40.33 66.55 -101.47
N SER A 361 40.86 66.34 -100.25
CA SER A 361 40.70 67.16 -99.03
C SER A 361 39.26 67.17 -98.50
N GLY A 362 39.08 66.64 -97.29
CA GLY A 362 37.83 66.80 -96.56
C GLY A 362 37.80 65.97 -95.29
N THR A 363 38.04 66.64 -94.16
CA THR A 363 37.75 66.20 -92.80
C THR A 363 36.30 65.76 -92.64
N ASP A 364 36.02 64.74 -91.82
CA ASP A 364 34.66 64.55 -91.31
C ASP A 364 34.62 64.45 -89.78
N SER A 365 33.69 65.22 -89.27
CA SER A 365 33.48 65.60 -87.88
C SER A 365 32.18 64.94 -87.39
N ARG A 366 32.06 64.94 -86.07
CA ARG A 366 30.89 64.67 -85.25
C ARG A 366 29.52 64.90 -85.91
N ASP A 367 28.62 64.03 -85.46
CA ASP A 367 27.29 64.32 -84.91
C ASP A 367 26.10 63.76 -85.71
N THR A 368 25.49 62.68 -85.19
CA THR A 368 24.04 62.44 -85.34
C THR A 368 23.47 61.87 -84.04
N SER A 369 23.01 62.79 -83.21
CA SER A 369 22.03 62.59 -82.14
C SER A 369 20.67 62.17 -82.71
N SER A 370 20.04 61.13 -82.16
CA SER A 370 18.67 61.16 -81.60
C SER A 370 18.16 59.77 -81.13
N PRO A 371 17.19 59.72 -80.21
CA PRO A 371 17.20 58.81 -79.06
C PRO A 371 16.20 57.63 -79.15
N ILE A 372 16.52 56.53 -78.45
CA ILE A 372 15.62 55.40 -78.21
C ILE A 372 14.87 55.65 -76.88
N PRO A 373 13.53 55.53 -76.81
CA PRO A 373 12.77 55.80 -75.60
C PRO A 373 12.93 54.66 -74.58
N VAL A 374 13.49 55.00 -73.42
CA VAL A 374 13.46 54.19 -72.20
C VAL A 374 12.08 54.37 -71.56
N LEU A 375 11.24 53.35 -71.62
CA LEU A 375 10.03 53.27 -70.81
C LEU A 375 10.43 52.80 -69.40
N HIS A 376 10.77 53.76 -68.54
CA HIS A 376 10.64 53.58 -67.10
C HIS A 376 9.14 53.57 -66.76
N LYS A 377 8.68 52.48 -66.15
CA LYS A 377 7.55 52.50 -65.23
C LYS A 377 8.09 52.11 -63.86
N ASP A 378 8.50 53.13 -63.12
CA ASP A 378 8.43 53.08 -61.67
C ASP A 378 6.94 53.12 -61.29
N VAL A 379 6.45 52.05 -60.69
CA VAL A 379 5.19 52.07 -59.93
C VAL A 379 5.54 51.66 -58.51
N GLU A 380 5.57 52.72 -57.69
CA GLU A 380 5.45 52.80 -56.23
C GLU A 380 5.19 51.49 -55.49
N ILE A 381 6.20 51.06 -54.73
CA ILE A 381 6.02 50.18 -53.57
C ILE A 381 5.34 51.02 -52.49
N ASN A 382 4.08 50.72 -52.20
CA ASN A 382 3.41 51.17 -50.99
C ASN A 382 4.20 50.69 -49.77
N ARG A 383 4.85 51.63 -49.09
CA ARG A 383 5.32 51.48 -47.73
C ARG A 383 4.09 51.69 -46.83
N ALA A 384 3.51 50.60 -46.35
CA ALA A 384 2.52 50.65 -45.28
C ALA A 384 3.24 50.32 -43.97
N ASP A 385 3.32 51.34 -43.12
CA ASP A 385 3.55 51.23 -41.69
C ASP A 385 2.41 50.42 -41.05
N LEU A 386 2.76 49.37 -40.30
CA LEU A 386 1.99 48.81 -39.18
C LEU A 386 3.07 48.41 -38.16
N ALA A 387 3.41 49.32 -37.26
CA ALA A 387 2.76 49.51 -35.96
C ALA A 387 3.01 48.32 -35.03
N GLU A 388 3.73 48.63 -33.96
CA GLU A 388 3.88 47.87 -32.74
C GLU A 388 2.53 47.30 -32.29
N ASP A 389 2.54 46.04 -31.84
CA ASP A 389 1.71 45.63 -30.72
C ASP A 389 2.62 44.87 -29.75
N ASP A 390 2.89 45.56 -28.64
CA ASP A 390 3.20 44.99 -27.34
C ASP A 390 2.26 43.81 -27.05
N HIS A 391 2.80 42.73 -26.50
CA HIS A 391 2.28 42.09 -25.27
C HIS A 391 3.18 40.91 -24.85
N GLY A 392 3.96 41.14 -23.80
CA GLY A 392 3.93 40.26 -22.62
C GLY A 392 4.86 39.04 -22.59
N PHE A 393 6.17 39.26 -22.52
CA PHE A 393 7.04 38.33 -21.79
C PHE A 393 6.91 38.61 -20.29
N LEU A 394 6.32 37.68 -19.54
CA LEU A 394 6.51 37.58 -18.09
C LEU A 394 7.74 36.73 -17.83
N ILE A 395 8.81 37.41 -17.43
CA ILE A 395 9.95 36.83 -16.73
C ILE A 395 9.46 36.50 -15.32
N ILE A 396 9.56 35.24 -14.90
CA ILE A 396 9.53 34.86 -13.47
C ILE A 396 10.91 34.31 -13.17
N GLU A 397 11.69 35.10 -12.42
CA GLU A 397 12.92 34.65 -11.77
C GLU A 397 12.58 33.75 -10.55
N PRO A 398 13.46 32.79 -10.22
CA PRO A 398 13.25 31.87 -9.11
C PRO A 398 13.71 32.46 -7.76
N GLU A 399 12.87 32.33 -6.74
CA GLU A 399 13.29 32.19 -5.33
C GLU A 399 12.77 30.87 -4.75
#